data_AF-A0A358D1B0-F1
#
_entry.id   AF-A0A358D1B0-F1
#
_cell.length_a   1.000
_cell.length_b   1.000
_cell.length_c   1.000
_cell.angle_alpha   90.00
_cell.angle_beta   90.00
_cell.angle_gamma   90.00
#
_symmetry.space_group_name_H-M   'P 1'
#
loop_
_entity.id
_entity.type
_entity.pdbx_description
1 polymer ?
#
loop_
_entity_poly.entity_id
_entity_poly.type
_entity_poly.pdbx_seq_one_letter_code
_entity_poly.pdbx_strand_id
1 'polypeptide(L)'
;MTVIRLDRELLVLPVLNAVAAIIFALLLWLVASGLGADLSGNSDSGGQGLIVIAIFGLLGMNVINTFFKGALVAGAHERFTGGDPTIGSSLSGASARLHRLLPWALMATTVGIILSIIERQGGQLGRIARGIFDMAWGVITFLIVPVVMFDDLGPVAGLKRSGQLLRTSWGENLTAQVGFGLFSFALAIPGILLVVLGSSSGIWALIVIGVLAVMFAAVG
;
A
#
# COMPACT_ATOMS: atom_id res chain seq x y z
N MET A 1 -22.07 29.16 -0.13
CA MET A 1 -22.39 27.98 0.70
C MET A 1 -22.36 26.74 -0.19
N THR A 2 -22.00 25.58 0.37
CA THR A 2 -21.90 24.25 -0.26
C THR A 2 -20.50 23.77 -0.65
N VAL A 3 -19.54 23.91 0.27
CA VAL A 3 -18.38 22.99 0.36
C VAL A 3 -18.72 21.76 1.23
N ILE A 4 -19.89 21.75 1.91
CA ILE A 4 -20.33 20.64 2.79
C ILE A 4 -21.03 19.50 2.05
N ARG A 5 -21.52 19.70 0.80
CA ARG A 5 -22.02 18.57 -0.02
C ARG A 5 -20.90 17.77 -0.71
N LEU A 6 -19.65 18.25 -0.60
CA LEU A 6 -18.46 17.58 -1.13
C LEU A 6 -18.21 16.20 -0.49
N ASP A 7 -18.75 15.98 0.71
CA ASP A 7 -18.39 14.83 1.54
C ASP A 7 -19.32 13.62 1.42
N ARG A 8 -20.63 13.78 1.19
CA ARG A 8 -21.54 12.62 1.36
C ARG A 8 -21.45 11.56 0.27
N GLU A 9 -21.38 11.93 -1.01
CA GLU A 9 -21.43 10.92 -2.08
C GLU A 9 -20.10 10.20 -2.29
N LEU A 10 -18.95 10.88 -2.12
CA LEU A 10 -17.63 10.27 -2.29
C LEU A 10 -17.18 9.48 -1.05
N LEU A 11 -17.56 9.88 0.16
CA LEU A 11 -17.28 9.10 1.39
C LEU A 11 -18.07 7.80 1.48
N VAL A 12 -19.17 7.67 0.73
CA VAL A 12 -19.93 6.43 0.65
C VAL A 12 -19.16 5.35 -0.12
N LEU A 13 -18.22 5.70 -1.01
CA LEU A 13 -17.42 4.71 -1.74
C LEU A 13 -16.47 3.90 -0.85
N PRO A 14 -15.70 4.51 0.08
CA PRO A 14 -14.96 3.76 1.11
C PRO A 14 -15.84 2.86 1.97
N VAL A 15 -17.03 3.34 2.34
CA VAL A 15 -18.00 2.56 3.13
C VAL A 15 -18.55 1.39 2.33
N LEU A 16 -18.92 1.60 1.07
CA LEU A 16 -19.36 0.54 0.16
C LEU A 16 -18.26 -0.49 -0.09
N ASN A 17 -16.99 -0.07 -0.19
CA ASN A 17 -15.86 -0.98 -0.27
C ASN A 17 -15.75 -1.84 0.99
N ALA A 18 -15.81 -1.22 2.18
CA ALA A 18 -15.76 -1.95 3.45
C ALA A 18 -16.91 -2.95 3.57
N VAL A 19 -18.13 -2.54 3.21
CA VAL A 19 -19.31 -3.40 3.21
C VAL A 19 -19.17 -4.55 2.20
N ALA A 20 -18.74 -4.26 0.97
CA ALA A 20 -18.52 -5.28 -0.06
C ALA A 20 -17.43 -6.28 0.35
N ALA A 21 -16.35 -5.81 0.95
CA ALA A 21 -15.27 -6.63 1.48
C ALA A 21 -15.75 -7.54 2.62
N ILE A 22 -16.57 -7.01 3.55
CA ILE A 22 -17.16 -7.80 4.65
C ILE A 22 -18.13 -8.85 4.10
N ILE A 23 -19.01 -8.49 3.17
CA ILE A 23 -19.95 -9.43 2.55
C ILE A 23 -19.19 -10.55 1.85
N PHE A 24 -18.16 -10.20 1.07
CA PHE A 24 -17.34 -11.19 0.37
C PHE A 24 -16.59 -12.11 1.35
N ALA A 25 -16.01 -11.55 2.42
CA ALA A 25 -15.37 -12.33 3.48
C ALA A 25 -16.36 -13.28 4.19
N LEU A 26 -17.58 -12.82 4.47
CA LEU A 26 -18.64 -13.65 5.05
C LEU A 26 -19.06 -14.78 4.11
N LEU A 27 -19.23 -14.50 2.82
CA LEU A 27 -19.54 -15.53 1.82
C LEU A 27 -18.44 -16.59 1.73
N LEU A 28 -17.16 -16.17 1.72
CA LEU A 28 -16.04 -17.09 1.75
C LEU A 28 -16.01 -17.94 3.01
N TRP A 29 -16.26 -17.33 4.17
CA TRP A 29 -16.31 -18.05 5.43
C TRP A 29 -17.47 -19.07 5.48
N LEU A 30 -18.63 -18.72 4.91
CA LEU A 30 -19.79 -19.60 4.81
C LEU A 30 -19.55 -20.77 3.85
N VAL A 31 -18.92 -20.50 2.70
CA VAL A 31 -18.52 -21.54 1.74
C VAL A 31 -17.44 -22.45 2.34
N ALA A 32 -16.45 -21.89 3.03
CA ALA A 32 -15.40 -22.68 3.66
C ALA A 32 -15.93 -23.55 4.80
N SER A 33 -16.75 -22.99 5.70
CA SER A 33 -17.38 -23.75 6.78
C SER A 33 -18.32 -24.83 6.26
N GLY A 34 -19.10 -24.57 5.20
CA GLY A 34 -19.95 -25.56 4.54
C GLY A 34 -19.18 -26.71 3.86
N LEU A 35 -17.93 -26.47 3.48
CA LEU A 35 -17.01 -27.47 2.92
C LEU A 35 -16.13 -28.14 4.00
N GLY A 36 -16.34 -27.84 5.29
CA GLY A 36 -15.56 -28.39 6.40
C GLY A 36 -14.13 -27.82 6.50
N ALA A 37 -13.84 -26.73 5.79
CA ALA A 37 -12.56 -26.03 5.83
C ALA A 37 -12.50 -25.11 7.06
N ASP A 38 -11.60 -25.43 8.00
CA ASP A 38 -11.34 -24.59 9.16
C ASP A 38 -10.38 -23.44 8.79
N LEU A 39 -10.93 -22.23 8.70
CA LEU A 39 -10.18 -21.01 8.38
C LEU A 39 -9.49 -20.39 9.62
N SER A 40 -9.62 -21.00 10.80
CA SER A 40 -9.02 -20.51 12.05
C SER A 40 -7.49 -20.66 12.12
N GLY A 41 -6.89 -21.34 11.14
CA GLY A 41 -5.44 -21.53 11.04
C GLY A 41 -4.90 -22.67 11.92
N ASN A 42 -5.76 -23.50 12.50
CA ASN A 42 -5.41 -24.50 13.51
C ASN A 42 -5.46 -25.96 13.01
N SER A 43 -5.63 -26.19 11.70
CA SER A 43 -5.79 -27.53 11.11
C SER A 43 -4.58 -27.95 10.26
N ASP A 44 -3.94 -29.06 10.64
CA ASP A 44 -2.86 -29.76 9.91
C ASP A 44 -3.38 -30.65 8.76
N SER A 45 -4.69 -30.61 8.49
CA SER A 45 -5.36 -31.46 7.50
C SER A 45 -6.30 -30.67 6.60
N GLY A 46 -6.03 -30.72 5.29
CA GLY A 46 -6.91 -30.25 4.21
C GLY A 46 -6.06 -29.57 3.12
N GLY A 47 -5.62 -30.28 2.10
CA GLY A 47 -6.47 -30.71 0.99
C GLY A 47 -6.55 -29.56 -0.02
N GLN A 48 -6.14 -29.78 -1.27
CA GLN A 48 -6.04 -28.77 -2.34
C GLN A 48 -7.22 -27.77 -2.42
N GLY A 49 -8.42 -28.13 -1.95
CA GLY A 49 -9.57 -27.24 -1.81
C GLY A 49 -9.36 -26.02 -0.91
N LEU A 50 -8.61 -26.12 0.20
CA LEU A 50 -8.30 -24.98 1.07
C LEU A 50 -7.41 -23.94 0.37
N ILE A 51 -6.45 -24.40 -0.44
CA ILE A 51 -5.56 -23.54 -1.23
C ILE A 51 -6.37 -22.82 -2.33
N VAL A 52 -7.28 -23.53 -2.99
CA VAL A 52 -8.15 -22.94 -4.03
C VAL A 52 -9.05 -21.85 -3.42
N ILE A 53 -9.67 -22.11 -2.27
CA ILE A 53 -10.50 -21.12 -1.55
C ILE A 53 -9.66 -19.91 -1.12
N ALA A 54 -8.45 -20.12 -0.60
CA ALA A 54 -7.55 -19.04 -0.21
C ALA A 54 -7.12 -18.17 -1.40
N ILE A 55 -6.77 -18.77 -2.54
CA ILE A 55 -6.40 -18.05 -3.77
C ILE A 55 -7.61 -17.28 -4.31
N PHE A 56 -8.79 -17.90 -4.35
CA PHE A 56 -10.02 -17.22 -4.81
C PHE A 56 -10.39 -16.05 -3.91
N GLY A 57 -10.22 -16.21 -2.58
CA GLY A 57 -10.49 -15.15 -1.63
C GLY A 57 -9.53 -13.99 -1.76
N LEU A 58 -8.23 -14.26 -1.88
CA LEU A 58 -7.23 -13.22 -2.12
C LEU A 58 -7.47 -12.47 -3.43
N LEU A 59 -7.80 -13.20 -4.51
CA LEU A 59 -8.08 -12.60 -5.81
C LEU A 59 -9.33 -11.73 -5.77
N GLY A 60 -10.44 -12.24 -5.24
CA GLY A 60 -11.70 -11.50 -5.16
C GLY A 60 -11.59 -10.25 -4.29
N MET A 61 -10.91 -10.35 -3.13
CA MET A 61 -10.69 -9.20 -2.25
C MET A 61 -9.84 -8.11 -2.92
N ASN A 62 -8.83 -8.51 -3.69
CA ASN A 62 -8.00 -7.56 -4.46
C ASN A 62 -8.80 -6.90 -5.59
N VAL A 63 -9.65 -7.66 -6.30
CA VAL A 63 -10.51 -7.12 -7.36
C VAL A 63 -11.48 -6.09 -6.79
N ILE A 64 -12.15 -6.41 -5.69
CA ILE A 64 -13.08 -5.49 -4.99
C ILE A 64 -12.35 -4.21 -4.58
N ASN A 65 -11.24 -4.33 -3.86
CA ASN A 65 -10.48 -3.16 -3.41
C ASN A 65 -9.97 -2.30 -4.57
N THR A 66 -9.49 -2.92 -5.64
CA THR A 66 -8.97 -2.20 -6.81
C THR A 66 -10.10 -1.51 -7.59
N PHE A 67 -11.28 -2.14 -7.67
CA PHE A 67 -12.46 -1.57 -8.30
C PHE A 67 -12.95 -0.32 -7.59
N PHE A 68 -13.10 -0.36 -6.26
CA PHE A 68 -13.55 0.80 -5.48
C PHE A 68 -12.52 1.94 -5.46
N LYS A 69 -11.22 1.63 -5.43
CA LYS A 69 -10.16 2.63 -5.65
C LYS A 69 -10.30 3.29 -7.02
N GLY A 70 -10.56 2.50 -8.07
CA GLY A 70 -10.83 3.00 -9.43
C GLY A 70 -12.07 3.89 -9.51
N ALA A 71 -13.15 3.55 -8.81
CA ALA A 71 -14.38 4.34 -8.74
C ALA A 71 -14.15 5.70 -8.07
N LEU A 72 -13.39 5.73 -6.97
CA LEU A 72 -13.03 6.96 -6.28
C LEU A 72 -12.27 7.93 -7.21
N VAL A 73 -11.30 7.40 -7.96
CA VAL A 73 -10.49 8.20 -8.90
C VAL A 73 -11.31 8.67 -10.10
N ALA A 74 -12.27 7.85 -10.58
CA ALA A 74 -13.21 8.25 -11.62
C ALA A 74 -14.10 9.41 -11.20
N GLY A 75 -14.67 9.36 -10.00
CA GLY A 75 -15.47 10.46 -9.45
C GLY A 75 -14.63 11.73 -9.20
N ALA A 76 -13.40 11.57 -8.72
CA ALA A 76 -12.49 12.71 -8.53
C ALA A 76 -12.15 13.40 -9.87
N HIS A 77 -11.92 12.62 -10.93
CA HIS A 77 -11.62 13.17 -12.26
C HIS A 77 -12.79 13.93 -12.87
N GLU A 78 -13.99 13.35 -12.84
CA GLU A 78 -15.21 13.97 -13.37
C GLU A 78 -15.43 15.35 -12.74
N ARG A 79 -15.13 15.48 -11.45
CA ARG A 79 -15.19 16.75 -10.74
C ARG A 79 -14.12 17.74 -11.17
N PHE A 80 -12.87 17.31 -11.32
CA PHE A 80 -11.78 18.17 -11.80
C PHE A 80 -12.00 18.68 -13.23
N THR A 81 -12.77 17.95 -14.04
CA THR A 81 -13.19 18.38 -15.38
C THR A 81 -14.46 19.25 -15.40
N GLY A 82 -14.99 19.63 -14.23
CA GLY A 82 -16.16 20.49 -14.09
C GLY A 82 -17.52 19.77 -14.11
N GLY A 83 -17.51 18.44 -14.06
CA GLY A 83 -18.72 17.60 -13.96
C GLY A 83 -19.25 17.46 -12.52
N ASP A 84 -20.40 16.79 -12.38
CA ASP A 84 -21.07 16.53 -11.09
C ASP A 84 -20.99 15.03 -10.76
N PRO A 85 -20.03 14.59 -9.91
CA PRO A 85 -19.78 13.18 -9.68
C PRO A 85 -20.92 12.54 -8.89
N THR A 86 -21.42 11.42 -9.38
CA THR A 86 -22.44 10.60 -8.68
C THR A 86 -21.88 9.21 -8.38
N ILE A 87 -22.54 8.47 -7.47
CA ILE A 87 -22.18 7.07 -7.19
C ILE A 87 -22.31 6.22 -8.47
N GLY A 88 -23.31 6.51 -9.31
CA GLY A 88 -23.51 5.83 -10.59
C GLY A 88 -22.39 6.10 -11.60
N SER A 89 -22.00 7.38 -11.78
CA SER A 89 -20.96 7.76 -12.74
C SER A 89 -19.56 7.27 -12.35
N SER A 90 -19.26 7.24 -11.05
CA SER A 90 -18.02 6.68 -10.51
C SER A 90 -17.93 5.15 -10.68
N LEU A 91 -19.02 4.43 -10.41
CA LEU A 91 -19.08 2.97 -10.58
C LEU A 91 -19.04 2.55 -12.05
N SER A 92 -19.76 3.27 -12.93
CA SER A 92 -19.72 3.04 -14.38
C SER A 92 -18.34 3.35 -14.95
N GLY A 93 -17.73 4.46 -14.51
CA GLY A 93 -16.39 4.87 -14.89
C GLY A 93 -15.29 3.88 -14.46
N ALA A 94 -15.48 3.19 -13.33
CA ALA A 94 -14.61 2.10 -12.89
C ALA A 94 -14.85 0.81 -13.71
N SER A 95 -16.11 0.45 -13.96
CA SER A 95 -16.47 -0.77 -14.69
C SER A 95 -15.95 -0.75 -16.14
N ALA A 96 -16.02 0.41 -16.81
CA ALA A 96 -15.49 0.58 -18.16
C ALA A 96 -13.98 0.37 -18.24
N ARG A 97 -13.27 0.55 -17.13
CA ARG A 97 -11.80 0.46 -17.03
C ARG A 97 -11.32 -0.80 -16.28
N LEU A 98 -12.23 -1.70 -15.91
CA LEU A 98 -11.91 -2.92 -15.14
C LEU A 98 -10.89 -3.80 -15.87
N HIS A 99 -11.00 -3.94 -17.19
CA HIS A 99 -10.05 -4.67 -18.03
C HIS A 99 -8.62 -4.10 -17.97
N ARG A 100 -8.47 -2.81 -17.63
CA ARG A 100 -7.18 -2.11 -17.50
C ARG A 100 -6.56 -2.30 -16.12
N LEU A 101 -7.38 -2.52 -15.09
CA LEU A 101 -6.95 -2.76 -13.71
C LEU A 101 -6.51 -4.21 -13.48
N LEU A 102 -6.98 -5.16 -14.28
CA LEU A 102 -6.62 -6.59 -14.14
C LEU A 102 -5.11 -6.85 -14.32
N PRO A 103 -4.43 -6.35 -15.38
CA PRO A 103 -2.98 -6.48 -15.50
C PRO A 103 -2.20 -5.85 -14.34
N TRP A 104 -2.71 -4.76 -13.78
CA TRP A 104 -2.12 -4.10 -12.63
C TRP A 104 -2.23 -4.97 -11.36
N ALA A 105 -3.41 -5.53 -11.11
CA ALA A 105 -3.64 -6.42 -9.97
C ALA A 105 -2.75 -7.67 -10.04
N LEU A 106 -2.54 -8.25 -11.22
CA LEU A 106 -1.64 -9.38 -11.41
C LEU A 106 -0.18 -9.01 -11.12
N MET A 107 0.29 -7.86 -11.59
CA MET A 107 1.64 -7.36 -11.30
C MET A 107 1.82 -7.13 -9.79
N ALA A 108 0.90 -6.41 -9.16
CA ALA A 108 0.92 -6.13 -7.73
C ALA A 108 0.98 -7.41 -6.89
N THR A 109 0.17 -8.41 -7.26
CA THR A 109 0.15 -9.72 -6.60
C THR A 109 1.49 -10.45 -6.76
N THR A 110 2.05 -10.45 -7.98
CA THR A 110 3.35 -11.07 -8.26
C THR A 110 4.47 -10.44 -7.43
N VAL A 111 4.50 -9.11 -7.35
CA VAL A 111 5.49 -8.37 -6.56
C VAL A 111 5.32 -8.65 -5.07
N GLY A 112 4.09 -8.68 -4.57
CA GLY A 112 3.80 -9.04 -3.17
C GLY A 112 4.26 -10.45 -2.80
N ILE A 113 4.09 -11.43 -3.70
CA ILE A 113 4.58 -12.79 -3.51
C ILE A 113 6.11 -12.81 -3.45
N ILE A 114 6.79 -12.17 -4.40
CA ILE A 114 8.26 -12.11 -4.43
C ILE A 114 8.81 -11.50 -3.13
N LEU A 115 8.22 -10.40 -2.68
CA LEU A 115 8.65 -9.75 -1.44
C LEU A 115 8.42 -10.65 -0.21
N SER A 116 7.29 -11.38 -0.17
CA SER A 116 7.02 -12.31 0.92
C SER A 116 8.03 -13.45 1.01
N ILE A 117 8.59 -13.87 -0.13
CA ILE A 117 9.66 -14.88 -0.18
C ILE A 117 10.97 -14.28 0.35
N ILE A 118 11.31 -13.06 -0.06
CA ILE A 118 12.52 -12.35 0.39
C ILE A 118 12.47 -12.11 1.90
N GLU A 119 11.32 -11.70 2.44
CA GLU A 119 11.12 -11.49 3.86
C GLU A 119 11.39 -12.78 4.66
N ARG A 120 10.82 -13.91 4.22
CA ARG A 120 10.97 -15.22 4.88
C ARG A 120 12.43 -15.70 4.90
N GLN A 121 13.19 -15.40 3.85
CA GLN A 121 14.60 -15.80 3.75
C GLN A 121 15.55 -14.82 4.47
N GLY A 122 15.16 -13.56 4.63
CA GLY A 122 16.02 -12.49 5.15
C GLY A 122 16.02 -12.29 6.67
N GLY A 123 15.23 -13.05 7.44
CA GLY A 123 15.19 -12.92 8.90
C GLY A 123 14.81 -11.51 9.39
N GLN A 124 15.60 -10.90 10.28
CA GLN A 124 15.35 -9.52 10.75
C GLN A 124 15.57 -8.47 9.65
N LEU A 125 16.56 -8.65 8.77
CA LEU A 125 16.83 -7.74 7.66
C LEU A 125 15.70 -7.79 6.61
N GLY A 126 15.16 -8.98 6.35
CA GLY A 126 14.00 -9.18 5.49
C GLY A 126 12.74 -8.44 5.98
N ARG A 127 12.51 -8.42 7.30
CA ARG A 127 11.40 -7.66 7.91
C ARG A 127 11.56 -6.15 7.77
N ILE A 128 12.77 -5.62 7.95
CA ILE A 128 13.04 -4.20 7.76
C ILE A 128 12.86 -3.82 6.28
N ALA A 129 13.42 -4.62 5.37
CA ALA A 129 13.26 -4.41 3.93
C ALA A 129 11.78 -4.42 3.51
N ARG A 130 10.96 -5.30 4.09
CA ARG A 130 9.52 -5.33 3.87
C ARG A 130 8.83 -4.07 4.36
N GLY A 131 9.13 -3.59 5.56
CA GLY A 131 8.54 -2.35 6.08
C GLY A 131 8.81 -1.15 5.16
N ILE A 132 10.05 -1.02 4.69
CA ILE A 132 10.44 0.03 3.73
C ILE A 132 9.71 -0.16 2.39
N PHE A 133 9.63 -1.40 1.90
CA PHE A 133 8.92 -1.69 0.67
C PHE A 133 7.43 -1.36 0.77
N ASP A 134 6.76 -1.75 1.86
CA ASP A 134 5.33 -1.50 2.05
C ASP A 134 5.03 0.01 2.07
N MET A 135 5.92 0.82 2.68
CA MET A 135 5.86 2.27 2.61
C MET A 135 6.03 2.79 1.18
N ALA A 136 7.06 2.34 0.46
CA ALA A 136 7.32 2.75 -0.91
C ALA A 136 6.19 2.32 -1.86
N TRP A 137 5.65 1.12 -1.68
CA TRP A 137 4.57 0.55 -2.46
C TRP A 137 3.26 1.33 -2.29
N GLY A 138 2.98 1.83 -1.09
CA GLY A 138 1.85 2.73 -0.84
C GLY A 138 1.93 3.99 -1.71
N VAL A 139 3.10 4.64 -1.75
CA VAL A 139 3.34 5.84 -2.57
C VAL A 139 3.23 5.52 -4.07
N ILE A 140 3.86 4.43 -4.52
CA ILE A 140 3.81 3.98 -5.92
C ILE A 140 2.36 3.73 -6.36
N THR A 141 1.59 3.02 -5.53
CA THR A 141 0.19 2.70 -5.84
C THR A 141 -0.67 3.96 -5.90
N PHE A 142 -0.43 4.93 -5.01
CA PHE A 142 -1.15 6.21 -5.04
C PHE A 142 -0.87 6.99 -6.33
N LEU A 143 0.38 6.99 -6.80
CA LEU A 143 0.80 7.74 -7.99
C LEU A 143 0.42 7.07 -9.31
N ILE A 144 0.34 5.73 -9.34
CA ILE A 144 0.07 5.01 -10.58
C ILE A 144 -1.41 4.94 -10.93
N VAL A 145 -2.32 4.94 -9.94
CA VAL A 145 -3.76 4.83 -10.19
C VAL A 145 -4.24 5.95 -11.14
N PRO A 146 -3.89 7.24 -10.93
CA PRO A 146 -4.25 8.31 -11.88
C PRO A 146 -3.69 8.06 -13.29
N VAL A 147 -2.41 7.69 -13.39
CA VAL A 147 -1.73 7.51 -14.68
C VAL A 147 -2.35 6.35 -15.47
N VAL A 148 -2.62 5.22 -14.84
CA VAL A 148 -3.28 4.07 -15.50
C VAL A 148 -4.70 4.42 -15.92
N MET A 149 -5.38 5.30 -15.17
CA MET A 149 -6.75 5.68 -15.48
C MET A 149 -6.88 6.72 -16.60
N PHE A 150 -5.88 7.60 -16.76
CA PHE A 150 -5.92 8.72 -17.72
C PHE A 150 -5.08 8.50 -18.98
N ASP A 151 -3.93 7.83 -18.88
CA ASP A 151 -2.98 7.71 -19.99
C ASP A 151 -3.14 6.39 -20.78
N ASP A 152 -4.10 5.51 -20.43
CA ASP A 152 -4.34 4.21 -21.08
C ASP A 152 -3.08 3.32 -21.18
N LEU A 153 -2.24 3.39 -20.15
CA LEU A 153 -0.97 2.67 -20.08
C LEU A 153 -1.10 1.36 -19.31
N GLY A 154 -0.43 0.32 -19.81
CA GLY A 154 -0.24 -0.92 -19.07
C GLY A 154 0.64 -0.74 -17.81
N PRO A 155 0.69 -1.74 -16.91
CA PRO A 155 1.31 -1.63 -15.57
C PRO A 155 2.72 -1.04 -15.56
N VAL A 156 3.59 -1.56 -16.45
CA VAL A 156 5.00 -1.15 -16.54
C VAL A 156 5.13 0.27 -17.10
N ALA A 157 4.35 0.59 -18.14
CA ALA A 157 4.37 1.92 -18.74
C ALA A 157 3.80 2.98 -17.78
N GLY A 158 2.75 2.63 -17.03
CA GLY A 158 2.20 3.46 -15.96
C GLY A 158 3.20 3.71 -14.83
N LEU A 159 3.97 2.69 -14.41
CA LEU A 159 5.03 2.85 -13.40
C LEU A 159 6.12 3.81 -13.88
N LYS A 160 6.54 3.65 -15.14
CA LYS A 160 7.56 4.52 -15.74
C LYS A 160 7.08 5.96 -15.83
N ARG A 161 5.84 6.16 -16.29
CA ARG A 161 5.22 7.48 -16.45
C ARG A 161 4.97 8.17 -15.11
N SER A 162 4.45 7.46 -14.11
CA SER A 162 4.25 7.98 -12.75
C SER A 162 5.57 8.38 -12.09
N GLY A 163 6.62 7.56 -12.22
CA GLY A 163 7.97 7.89 -11.74
C GLY A 163 8.56 9.12 -12.44
N GLN A 164 8.28 9.30 -13.73
CA GLN A 164 8.72 10.46 -14.50
C GLN A 164 8.01 11.74 -14.03
N LEU A 165 6.69 11.70 -13.84
CA LEU A 165 5.90 12.81 -13.31
C LEU A 165 6.30 13.19 -11.88
N LEU A 166 6.61 12.21 -11.04
CA LEU A 166 7.12 12.44 -9.68
C LEU A 166 8.49 13.14 -9.73
N ARG A 167 9.41 12.67 -10.57
CA ARG A 167 10.71 13.33 -10.77
C ARG A 167 10.57 14.75 -11.30
N THR A 168 9.65 15.00 -12.23
CA THR A 168 9.46 16.35 -12.78
C THR A 168 8.82 17.30 -11.77
N SER A 169 7.86 16.81 -10.98
CA SER A 169 7.08 17.67 -10.06
C SER A 169 7.75 17.86 -8.70
N TRP A 170 8.51 16.86 -8.26
CA TRP A 170 9.09 16.81 -6.91
C TRP A 170 10.57 16.49 -6.89
N GLY A 171 11.22 16.21 -8.04
CA GLY A 171 12.53 15.57 -8.09
C GLY A 171 13.60 16.23 -7.23
N GLU A 172 13.71 17.55 -7.28
CA GLU A 172 14.74 18.30 -6.56
C GLU A 172 14.48 18.32 -5.04
N ASN A 173 13.22 18.49 -4.63
CA ASN A 173 12.82 18.45 -3.22
C ASN A 173 12.91 17.02 -2.64
N LEU A 174 12.52 16.01 -3.42
CA LEU A 174 12.52 14.61 -3.02
C LEU A 174 13.94 14.04 -2.95
N THR A 175 14.84 14.42 -3.86
CA THR A 175 16.26 14.05 -3.76
C THR A 175 16.95 14.75 -2.60
N ALA A 176 16.64 16.02 -2.34
CA ALA A 176 17.14 16.71 -1.15
C ALA A 176 16.65 16.01 0.12
N GLN A 177 15.36 15.76 0.27
CA GLN A 177 14.78 15.16 1.48
C GLN A 177 15.23 13.72 1.71
N VAL A 178 15.32 12.90 0.66
CA VAL A 178 15.87 11.53 0.75
C VAL A 178 17.37 11.57 1.05
N GLY A 179 18.12 12.48 0.43
CA GLY A 179 19.54 12.68 0.67
C GLY A 179 19.85 13.08 2.11
N PHE A 180 19.13 14.09 2.63
CA PHE A 180 19.22 14.49 4.03
C PHE A 180 18.80 13.35 4.95
N GLY A 181 17.68 12.67 4.69
CA GLY A 181 17.25 11.52 5.50
C GLY A 181 18.27 10.39 5.56
N LEU A 182 18.93 10.05 4.44
CA LEU A 182 20.02 9.07 4.39
C LEU A 182 21.27 9.54 5.12
N PHE A 183 21.63 10.82 4.97
CA PHE A 183 22.77 11.42 5.66
C PHE A 183 22.55 11.42 7.17
N SER A 184 21.37 11.84 7.62
CA SER A 184 20.93 11.85 9.01
C SER A 184 20.83 10.45 9.59
N PHE A 185 20.34 9.48 8.82
CA PHE A 185 20.38 8.07 9.21
C PHE A 185 21.81 7.55 9.39
N ALA A 186 22.73 7.88 8.48
CA ALA A 186 24.14 7.51 8.59
C ALA A 186 24.80 8.16 9.83
N LEU A 187 24.46 9.42 10.13
CA LEU A 187 24.93 10.12 11.34
C LEU A 187 24.35 9.55 12.63
N ALA A 188 23.14 8.97 12.58
CA ALA A 188 22.51 8.34 13.74
C ALA A 188 23.18 7.02 14.15
N ILE A 189 23.83 6.29 13.23
CA ILE A 189 24.49 5.01 13.51
C ILE A 189 25.53 5.12 14.65
N PRO A 190 26.51 6.05 14.61
CA PRO A 190 27.43 6.27 15.72
C PRO A 190 26.73 6.57 17.05
N GLY A 191 25.67 7.40 17.03
CA GLY A 191 24.92 7.75 18.23
C GLY A 191 24.22 6.54 18.85
N ILE A 192 23.58 5.71 18.02
CA ILE A 192 22.97 4.43 18.44
C ILE A 192 24.04 3.50 19.03
N LEU A 193 25.21 3.42 18.40
CA LEU A 193 26.32 2.60 18.87
C LEU A 193 26.80 3.05 20.27
N LEU A 194 26.91 4.36 20.51
CA LEU A 194 27.25 4.91 21.82
C LEU A 194 26.18 4.62 22.89
N VAL A 195 24.89 4.66 22.52
CA VAL A 195 23.80 4.28 23.43
C VAL A 195 23.89 2.80 23.82
N VAL A 196 24.11 1.92 22.84
CA VAL A 196 24.25 0.47 23.08
C VAL A 196 25.45 0.17 23.97
N LEU A 197 26.62 0.73 23.65
CA LEU A 197 27.85 0.55 24.43
C LEU A 197 27.74 1.14 25.84
N GLY A 198 27.10 2.30 25.99
CA GLY A 198 26.82 2.92 27.28
C GLY A 198 25.88 2.06 28.14
N SER A 199 24.86 1.47 27.51
CA SER A 199 23.90 0.58 28.18
C SER A 199 24.56 -0.72 28.65
N SER A 200 25.49 -1.29 27.87
CA SER A 200 26.20 -2.52 28.27
C SER A 200 27.33 -2.30 29.28
N SER A 201 27.92 -1.10 29.31
CA SER A 201 29.04 -0.76 30.22
C SER A 201 28.59 -0.05 31.51
N GLY A 202 27.33 0.38 31.59
CA GLY A 202 26.80 1.16 32.72
C GLY A 202 27.26 2.62 32.75
N ILE A 203 27.93 3.10 31.70
CA ILE A 203 28.45 4.46 31.61
C ILE A 203 27.35 5.39 31.09
N TRP A 204 26.64 6.03 32.02
CA TRP A 204 25.55 6.97 31.71
C TRP A 204 25.95 8.12 30.78
N ALA A 205 27.20 8.59 30.86
CA ALA A 205 27.70 9.64 29.98
C ALA A 205 27.65 9.24 28.48
N LEU A 206 27.96 7.99 28.14
CA LEU A 206 27.90 7.49 26.76
C LEU A 206 26.46 7.41 26.25
N ILE A 207 25.51 7.07 27.12
CA ILE A 207 24.08 7.05 26.81
C ILE A 207 23.60 8.47 26.49
N VAL A 208 23.93 9.44 27.34
CA VAL A 208 23.51 10.84 27.14
C VAL A 208 24.12 11.41 25.85
N ILE A 209 25.41 11.19 25.61
CA ILE A 209 26.09 11.65 24.37
C ILE A 209 25.48 10.96 23.15
N GLY A 210 25.21 9.65 23.22
CA GLY A 210 24.59 8.90 22.14
C GLY A 210 23.19 9.39 21.81
N VAL A 211 22.36 9.65 22.83
CA VAL A 211 21.00 10.19 22.65
C VAL A 211 21.05 11.59 22.02
N LEU A 212 21.93 12.47 22.50
CA LEU A 212 22.09 13.81 21.93
C LEU A 212 22.56 13.76 20.47
N ALA A 213 23.46 12.84 20.13
CA ALA A 213 23.92 12.64 18.76
C ALA A 213 22.78 12.15 17.84
N VAL A 214 21.95 11.22 18.32
CA VAL A 214 20.76 10.75 17.57
C VAL A 214 19.72 11.86 17.42
N MET A 215 19.48 12.66 18.46
CA MET A 215 18.57 13.80 18.38
C MET A 215 19.06 14.88 17.42
N PHE A 216 20.36 15.18 17.44
CA PHE A 216 20.95 16.13 16.49
C PHE A 216 20.82 15.63 15.05
N ALA A 217 21.08 14.35 14.82
CA ALA A 217 20.88 13.72 13.53
C ALA A 217 19.40 13.74 13.09
N ALA A 218 18.44 13.63 14.01
CA ALA A 218 17.02 13.68 13.69
C ALA A 218 16.47 15.08 13.37
N VAL A 219 17.20 16.15 13.71
CA VAL A 219 16.78 17.55 13.52
C VAL A 219 17.37 18.16 12.23
N GLY A 220 18.46 17.60 11.70
CA GLY A 220 19.06 18.01 10.42
C GLY A 220 18.45 17.26 9.24
#